data_AF-A0A1G0D1U7-F1
#
_entry.id   AF-A0A1G0D1U7-F1
#
_cell.length_a   1.000
_cell.length_b   1.000
_cell.length_c   1.000
_cell.angle_alpha   90.00
_cell.angle_beta   90.00
_cell.angle_gamma   90.00
#
_symmetry.space_group_name_H-M   'P 1'
#
loop_
_entity.id
_entity.type
_entity.pdbx_description
1 polymer ?
#
loop_
_entity_poly.entity_id
_entity_poly.type
_entity_poly.pdbx_seq_one_letter_code
_entity_poly.pdbx_strand_id
1 'polypeptide(L)'
;MTMRILRSACLASLMLPGLSMGAEALLLEENALSKKVEQVQDYQLIDARSPAAQRAAPMAFSTHYGIDVAINKTLVLVVADSDAEAVKIAESIPAASGRSVFAVQGGAEAWQRVATRASPVTSVSKSFVIPKNTCEQGKPIQELRRDKPLQQFQTK
;
A
#
# COMPACT_ATOMS: atom_id res chain seq x y z
N MET A 1 -38.84 72.38 1.62
CA MET A 1 -38.98 71.01 2.16
C MET A 1 -39.14 70.08 0.96
N THR A 2 -38.28 69.11 0.65
CA THR A 2 -37.22 68.42 1.41
C THR A 2 -36.31 67.71 0.38
N MET A 3 -34.99 67.79 0.54
CA MET A 3 -33.98 67.02 -0.23
C MET A 3 -34.12 65.53 0.04
N ARG A 4 -33.91 64.65 -0.96
CA ARG A 4 -33.26 63.34 -0.77
C ARG A 4 -32.42 62.93 -1.98
N ILE A 5 -31.13 62.93 -1.75
CA ILE A 5 -30.06 62.38 -2.59
C ILE A 5 -30.07 60.86 -2.41
N LEU A 6 -30.02 60.08 -3.48
CA LEU A 6 -29.71 58.64 -3.40
C LEU A 6 -28.47 58.35 -4.24
N ARG A 7 -27.34 58.17 -3.54
CA ARG A 7 -26.05 57.73 -4.09
C ARG A 7 -26.15 56.22 -4.34
N SER A 8 -26.10 55.81 -5.61
CA SER A 8 -25.97 54.41 -5.99
C SER A 8 -24.48 54.05 -5.98
N ALA A 9 -24.04 53.36 -4.93
CA ALA A 9 -22.65 52.91 -4.78
C ALA A 9 -22.49 51.50 -5.35
N CYS A 10 -21.39 51.30 -6.08
CA CYS A 10 -20.88 50.05 -6.61
C CYS A 10 -20.96 48.88 -5.64
N LEU A 11 -21.40 47.72 -6.13
CA LEU A 11 -21.03 46.42 -5.57
C LEU A 11 -20.67 45.51 -6.74
N ALA A 12 -19.40 45.62 -7.16
CA ALA A 12 -18.79 44.67 -8.08
C ALA A 12 -18.44 43.40 -7.29
N SER A 13 -19.29 42.39 -7.38
CA SER A 13 -19.01 41.05 -6.86
C SER A 13 -17.88 40.42 -7.66
N LEU A 14 -16.67 40.44 -7.10
CA LEU A 14 -15.55 39.61 -7.55
C LEU A 14 -15.87 38.13 -7.25
N MET A 15 -16.24 37.39 -8.28
CA MET A 15 -16.25 35.92 -8.26
C MET A 15 -14.81 35.44 -8.52
N LEU A 16 -14.06 35.13 -7.46
CA LEU A 16 -12.83 34.35 -7.59
C LEU A 16 -13.20 32.87 -7.78
N PRO A 17 -12.77 32.20 -8.86
CA PRO A 17 -12.77 30.74 -8.89
C PRO A 17 -11.68 30.24 -7.94
N GLY A 18 -12.10 29.62 -6.84
CA GLY A 18 -11.19 28.90 -5.96
C GLY A 18 -10.51 27.78 -6.72
N LEU A 19 -9.18 27.83 -6.80
CA LEU A 19 -8.35 26.70 -7.19
C LEU A 19 -8.57 25.59 -6.16
N SER A 20 -9.45 24.66 -6.49
CA SER A 20 -9.61 23.41 -5.74
C SER A 20 -8.35 22.58 -5.96
N MET A 21 -7.37 22.69 -5.07
CA MET A 21 -6.33 21.66 -4.95
C MET A 21 -7.04 20.35 -4.62
N GLY A 22 -6.96 19.37 -5.52
CA GLY A 22 -7.69 18.12 -5.43
C GLY A 22 -7.33 17.38 -4.15
N ALA A 23 -8.29 17.27 -3.22
CA ALA A 23 -8.23 16.28 -2.17
C ALA A 23 -8.26 14.91 -2.86
N GLU A 24 -7.14 14.19 -2.81
CA GLU A 24 -7.12 12.82 -3.31
C GLU A 24 -8.10 11.99 -2.47
N ALA A 25 -8.97 11.22 -3.12
CA ALA A 25 -9.99 10.44 -2.41
C ALA A 25 -9.29 9.45 -1.46
N LEU A 26 -9.62 9.55 -0.17
CA LEU A 26 -8.99 8.72 0.86
C LEU A 26 -9.43 7.25 0.76
N LEU A 27 -10.59 6.99 0.17
CA LEU A 27 -11.14 5.66 -0.08
C LEU A 27 -10.92 5.27 -1.54
N LEU A 28 -10.11 4.21 -1.76
CA LEU A 28 -9.77 3.74 -3.10
C LEU A 28 -10.68 2.58 -3.51
N GLU A 29 -11.46 2.81 -4.56
CA GLU A 29 -12.19 1.79 -5.31
C GLU A 29 -11.22 0.84 -6.04
N GLU A 30 -11.67 -0.38 -6.35
CA GLU A 30 -10.83 -1.45 -6.95
C GLU A 30 -10.02 -1.00 -8.18
N ASN A 31 -10.64 -0.26 -9.10
CA ASN A 31 -9.96 0.21 -10.32
C ASN A 31 -8.87 1.25 -10.04
N ALA A 32 -9.10 2.15 -9.08
CA ALA A 32 -8.11 3.15 -8.68
C ALA A 32 -6.98 2.49 -7.89
N LEU A 33 -7.33 1.54 -7.02
CA LEU A 33 -6.38 0.72 -6.26
C LEU A 33 -5.45 -0.06 -7.19
N SER A 34 -5.97 -0.75 -8.22
CA SER A 34 -5.16 -1.48 -9.19
C SER A 34 -4.12 -0.57 -9.86
N LYS A 35 -4.56 0.57 -10.37
CA LYS A 35 -3.67 1.56 -11.00
C LYS A 35 -2.60 2.06 -10.04
N LYS A 36 -2.96 2.33 -8.79
CA LYS A 36 -2.03 2.83 -7.77
C LYS A 36 -0.94 1.80 -7.46
N VAL A 37 -1.34 0.53 -7.28
CA VAL A 37 -0.42 -0.59 -7.02
C VAL A 37 0.49 -0.87 -8.23
N GLU A 38 -0.03 -0.77 -9.45
CA GLU A 38 0.76 -0.91 -10.68
C GLU A 38 1.79 0.21 -10.84
N GLN A 39 1.42 1.44 -10.49
CA GLN A 39 2.31 2.61 -10.54
C GLN A 39 3.38 2.59 -9.44
N VAL A 40 3.01 2.15 -8.24
CA VAL A 40 3.86 2.18 -7.05
C VAL A 40 4.00 0.75 -6.52
N GLN A 41 5.02 0.04 -7.00
CA GLN A 41 5.30 -1.34 -6.60
C GLN A 41 5.82 -1.45 -5.15
N ASP A 42 6.20 -0.34 -4.52
CA ASP A 42 6.66 -0.30 -3.13
C ASP A 42 5.59 0.33 -2.21
N TYR A 43 4.72 -0.51 -1.65
CA TYR A 43 3.65 -0.12 -0.74
C TYR A 43 3.72 -0.89 0.58
N GLN A 44 3.14 -0.31 1.63
CA GLN A 44 2.88 -0.99 2.89
C GLN A 44 1.39 -1.25 3.03
N LEU A 45 1.03 -2.52 3.16
CA LEU A 45 -0.32 -2.95 3.43
C LEU A 45 -0.52 -3.11 4.93
N ILE A 46 -1.53 -2.46 5.48
CA ILE A 46 -1.92 -2.55 6.89
C ILE A 46 -3.20 -3.36 6.99
N ASP A 47 -3.13 -4.49 7.69
CA ASP A 47 -4.29 -5.30 8.06
C ASP A 47 -4.82 -4.82 9.40
N ALA A 48 -5.89 -4.03 9.36
CA ALA A 48 -6.59 -3.48 10.50
C ALA A 48 -7.92 -4.18 10.80
N ARG A 49 -8.17 -5.34 10.17
CA ARG A 49 -9.32 -6.18 10.49
C ARG A 49 -9.27 -6.66 11.93
N SER A 50 -10.39 -7.12 12.46
CA SER A 50 -10.45 -7.72 13.78
C SER A 50 -9.47 -8.90 13.90
N PRO A 51 -8.92 -9.18 15.10
CA PRO A 51 -8.00 -10.29 15.31
C PRO A 51 -8.58 -11.65 14.89
N ALA A 52 -9.90 -11.82 14.95
CA ALA A 52 -10.58 -13.02 14.48
C ALA A 52 -10.50 -13.15 12.94
N ALA A 53 -10.79 -12.08 12.21
CA ALA A 53 -10.69 -12.05 10.75
C ALA A 53 -9.24 -12.22 10.25
N GLN A 54 -8.28 -11.58 10.92
CA GLN A 54 -6.85 -11.76 10.64
C GLN A 54 -6.40 -13.21 10.78
N ARG A 55 -6.85 -13.91 11.84
CA ARG A 55 -6.55 -15.34 12.05
C ARG A 55 -7.25 -16.26 11.07
N ALA A 56 -8.52 -15.97 10.74
CA ALA A 56 -9.32 -16.81 9.86
C ALA A 56 -8.80 -16.78 8.41
N ALA A 57 -8.35 -15.62 7.94
CA ALA A 57 -7.81 -15.45 6.60
C ALA A 57 -6.61 -14.47 6.63
N PRO A 58 -5.40 -14.96 6.93
CA PRO A 58 -4.20 -14.13 6.97
C PRO A 58 -3.91 -13.47 5.62
N MET A 59 -3.56 -12.18 5.66
CA MET A 59 -3.26 -11.41 4.44
C MET A 59 -1.75 -11.38 4.20
N ALA A 60 -1.31 -11.95 3.09
CA ALA A 60 0.11 -12.01 2.75
C ALA A 60 0.72 -10.60 2.58
N PHE A 61 1.96 -10.44 3.02
CA PHE A 61 2.73 -9.19 2.93
C PHE A 61 2.05 -7.98 3.59
N SER A 62 1.14 -8.22 4.54
CA SER A 62 0.53 -7.19 5.37
C SER A 62 1.26 -7.03 6.71
N THR A 63 1.17 -5.85 7.28
CA THR A 63 1.55 -5.55 8.67
C THR A 63 0.28 -5.48 9.50
N HIS A 64 0.23 -6.18 10.63
CA HIS A 64 -0.91 -6.05 11.55
C HIS A 64 -0.99 -4.63 12.11
N TYR A 65 -2.19 -4.06 12.12
CA TYR A 65 -2.44 -2.77 12.74
C TYR A 65 -2.30 -2.85 14.26
N GLY A 66 -1.66 -1.84 14.83
CA GLY A 66 -1.49 -1.62 16.25
C GLY A 66 -1.05 -0.18 16.51
N ILE A 67 -1.13 0.28 17.75
CA ILE A 67 -0.80 1.66 18.13
C ILE A 67 0.63 2.04 17.72
N ASP A 68 1.56 1.08 17.75
CA ASP A 68 2.98 1.28 17.44
C ASP A 68 3.38 0.74 16.05
N VAL A 69 2.44 0.65 15.11
CA VAL A 69 2.76 0.16 13.76
C VAL A 69 3.74 1.10 13.06
N ALA A 70 4.93 0.59 12.73
CA ALA A 70 5.94 1.37 12.02
C ALA A 70 5.51 1.60 10.57
N ILE A 71 5.39 2.87 10.17
CA ILE A 71 5.05 3.25 8.80
C ILE A 71 6.33 3.58 8.02
N ASN A 72 6.78 2.67 7.17
CA ASN A 72 8.09 2.75 6.51
C ASN A 72 8.04 2.94 5.00
N LYS A 73 6.84 2.97 4.39
CA LYS A 73 6.64 3.22 2.96
C LYS A 73 5.96 4.55 2.68
N THR A 74 6.12 5.02 1.44
CA THR A 74 5.49 6.23 0.92
C THR A 74 4.04 6.00 0.55
N LEU A 75 3.69 4.81 0.05
CA LEU A 75 2.30 4.41 -0.17
C LEU A 75 1.85 3.44 0.94
N VAL A 76 0.79 3.80 1.65
CA VAL A 76 0.18 2.97 2.69
C VAL A 76 -1.26 2.65 2.29
N LEU A 77 -1.63 1.38 2.34
CA LEU A 77 -2.95 0.88 2.04
C LEU A 77 -3.54 0.23 3.29
N VAL A 78 -4.70 0.68 3.73
CA VAL A 78 -5.37 0.22 4.96
C VAL A 78 -6.57 -0.63 4.60
N VAL A 79 -6.60 -1.86 5.11
CA VAL A 79 -7.75 -2.77 5.01
C VAL A 79 -8.34 -2.98 6.40
N ALA A 80 -9.65 -2.81 6.57
CA ALA A 80 -10.35 -3.07 7.82
C ALA A 80 -11.63 -3.90 7.57
N ASP A 81 -12.39 -4.18 8.63
CA ASP A 81 -13.65 -4.94 8.54
C ASP A 81 -14.79 -4.11 7.90
N SER A 82 -14.64 -2.79 7.86
CA SER A 82 -15.54 -1.87 7.14
C SER A 82 -14.79 -0.71 6.50
N ASP A 83 -15.35 -0.14 5.43
CA ASP A 83 -14.78 1.03 4.75
C ASP A 83 -14.64 2.24 5.71
N ALA A 84 -15.63 2.45 6.58
CA ALA A 84 -15.62 3.54 7.56
C ALA A 84 -14.47 3.39 8.58
N GLU A 85 -14.20 2.17 9.02
CA GLU A 85 -13.08 1.88 9.91
C GLU A 85 -11.74 2.04 9.19
N ALA A 86 -11.63 1.54 7.95
CA ALA A 86 -10.43 1.71 7.14
C ALA A 86 -10.09 3.19 6.92
N VAL A 87 -11.11 4.01 6.62
CA VAL A 87 -10.99 5.47 6.49
C VAL A 87 -10.52 6.10 7.78
N LYS A 88 -11.18 5.81 8.91
CA LYS A 88 -10.81 6.36 10.21
C LYS A 88 -9.36 6.05 10.57
N ILE A 89 -8.90 4.84 10.27
CA ILE A 89 -7.52 4.41 10.53
C ILE A 89 -6.56 5.12 9.58
N ALA A 90 -6.89 5.23 8.29
CA ALA A 90 -6.09 5.98 7.33
C ALA A 90 -5.90 7.45 7.75
N GLU A 91 -6.95 8.11 8.25
CA GLU A 91 -6.87 9.49 8.78
C GLU A 91 -6.01 9.61 10.03
N SER A 92 -5.95 8.56 10.85
CA SER A 92 -5.15 8.55 12.08
C SER A 92 -3.65 8.44 11.82
N ILE A 93 -3.25 7.95 10.64
CA ILE A 93 -1.84 7.77 10.28
C ILE A 93 -1.26 9.14 9.90
N PRO A 94 -0.21 9.63 10.59
CA PRO A 94 0.34 10.95 10.31
C PRO A 94 0.81 11.08 8.86
N ALA A 95 0.26 12.07 8.17
CA ALA A 95 0.78 12.51 6.89
C ALA A 95 2.20 13.04 7.10
N ALA A 96 3.17 12.42 6.44
CA ALA A 96 4.53 12.94 6.32
C ALA A 96 4.73 13.42 4.88
N SER A 97 5.72 14.30 4.64
CA SER A 97 6.07 14.74 3.30
C SER A 97 6.31 13.54 2.38
N GLY A 98 5.52 13.42 1.31
CA GLY A 98 5.63 12.33 0.33
C GLY A 98 4.98 11.00 0.74
N ARG A 99 4.27 10.93 1.87
CA ARG A 99 3.45 9.77 2.23
C ARG A 99 2.00 9.97 1.79
N SER A 100 1.46 8.98 1.10
CA SER A 100 0.03 8.86 0.78
C SER A 100 -0.54 7.64 1.51
N VAL A 101 -1.63 7.84 2.22
CA VAL A 101 -2.33 6.79 2.98
C VAL A 101 -3.73 6.69 2.42
N PHE A 102 -4.19 5.47 2.13
CA PHE A 102 -5.53 5.23 1.60
C PHE A 102 -6.21 4.06 2.29
N ALA A 103 -7.51 4.19 2.48
CA ALA A 103 -8.40 3.08 2.79
C ALA A 103 -8.72 2.28 1.52
N VAL A 104 -8.75 0.96 1.63
CA VAL A 104 -9.17 0.06 0.55
C VAL A 104 -10.67 -0.17 0.69
N GLN A 105 -11.42 0.30 -0.31
CA GLN A 105 -12.85 0.07 -0.36
C GLN A 105 -13.16 -1.41 -0.62
N GLY A 106 -14.13 -1.97 0.09
CA GLY A 106 -14.47 -3.39 0.01
C GLY A 106 -13.43 -4.29 0.69
N GLY A 107 -12.49 -3.69 1.43
CA GLY A 107 -11.57 -4.36 2.35
C GLY A 107 -10.77 -5.50 1.74
N ALA A 108 -10.69 -6.62 2.48
CA ALA A 108 -9.80 -7.74 2.15
C ALA A 108 -10.15 -8.43 0.82
N GLU A 109 -11.42 -8.49 0.45
CA GLU A 109 -11.83 -9.11 -0.80
C GLU A 109 -11.39 -8.29 -2.01
N ALA A 110 -11.57 -6.97 -1.96
CA ALA A 110 -11.10 -6.06 -3.00
C ALA A 110 -9.58 -6.10 -3.11
N TRP A 111 -8.87 -6.07 -1.97
CA TRP A 111 -7.42 -6.25 -1.95
C TRP A 111 -6.99 -7.55 -2.62
N GLN A 112 -7.61 -8.68 -2.27
CA GLN A 112 -7.25 -9.98 -2.83
C GLN A 112 -7.39 -10.00 -4.36
N ARG A 113 -8.46 -9.41 -4.90
CA ARG A 113 -8.68 -9.30 -6.36
C ARG A 113 -7.60 -8.46 -7.03
N VAL A 114 -7.21 -7.33 -6.44
CA VAL A 114 -6.12 -6.49 -6.97
C VAL A 114 -4.78 -7.19 -6.86
N ALA A 115 -4.43 -7.74 -5.69
CA ALA A 115 -3.17 -8.43 -5.45
C ALA A 115 -2.95 -9.59 -6.43
N THR A 116 -4.01 -10.35 -6.75
CA THR A 116 -3.92 -11.45 -7.73
C THR A 116 -3.61 -10.96 -9.15
N ARG A 117 -4.04 -9.74 -9.53
CA ARG A 117 -3.73 -9.12 -10.83
C ARG A 117 -2.38 -8.43 -10.85
N ALA A 118 -2.02 -7.80 -9.73
CA ALA A 118 -0.81 -7.00 -9.57
C ALA A 118 0.44 -7.83 -9.35
N SER A 119 0.33 -9.11 -8.94
CA SER A 119 1.47 -10.00 -8.86
C SER A 119 2.18 -10.09 -10.21
N PRO A 120 3.42 -9.59 -10.35
CA PRO A 120 4.33 -10.24 -11.27
C PRO A 120 4.42 -11.68 -10.77
N VAL A 121 4.57 -12.65 -11.66
CA VAL A 121 4.98 -13.99 -11.28
C VAL A 121 6.37 -13.85 -10.65
N THR A 122 6.47 -13.48 -9.36
CA THR A 122 7.62 -13.79 -8.55
C THR A 122 7.56 -15.29 -8.43
N SER A 123 8.15 -15.94 -9.43
CA SER A 123 8.49 -17.34 -9.43
C SER A 123 9.47 -17.52 -8.27
N VAL A 124 8.94 -17.62 -7.06
CA VAL A 124 9.60 -18.42 -6.04
C VAL A 124 9.65 -19.79 -6.69
N SER A 125 10.82 -20.17 -7.19
CA SER A 125 11.05 -21.46 -7.80
C SER A 125 10.45 -22.49 -6.86
N LYS A 126 9.38 -23.18 -7.29
CA LYS A 126 8.65 -24.22 -6.52
C LYS A 126 9.51 -25.45 -6.17
N SER A 127 10.82 -25.32 -6.40
CA SER A 127 11.84 -26.33 -6.22
C SER A 127 12.83 -25.78 -5.21
N PHE A 128 12.58 -26.06 -3.94
CA PHE A 128 13.61 -26.11 -2.93
C PHE A 128 13.91 -27.59 -2.70
N VAL A 129 14.94 -28.10 -3.38
CA VAL A 129 15.39 -29.48 -3.19
C VAL A 129 16.30 -29.49 -1.96
N ILE A 130 15.80 -30.06 -0.86
CA ILE A 130 16.66 -30.44 0.28
C ILE A 130 17.42 -31.70 -0.16
N PRO A 131 18.76 -31.67 -0.27
CA PRO A 131 19.52 -32.87 -0.59
C PRO A 131 19.25 -33.96 0.45
N LYS A 132 19.16 -35.23 0.01
CA LYS A 132 18.83 -36.39 0.88
C LYS A 132 19.69 -36.50 2.15
N ASN A 133 20.87 -35.88 2.18
CA ASN A 133 21.87 -36.07 3.23
C ASN A 133 21.91 -34.93 4.26
N THR A 134 20.88 -34.08 4.33
CA THR A 134 20.86 -32.92 5.25
C THR A 134 20.85 -33.31 6.73
N CYS A 135 20.48 -34.56 7.06
CA CYS A 135 20.51 -35.11 8.42
C CYS A 135 21.71 -36.04 8.69
N GLU A 136 22.57 -36.27 7.69
CA GLU A 136 23.78 -37.07 7.88
C GLU A 136 24.91 -36.15 8.38
N GLN A 137 25.54 -36.51 9.50
CA GLN A 137 26.72 -35.79 9.97
C GLN A 137 27.87 -35.99 8.97
N GLY A 138 28.23 -34.94 8.25
CA GLY A 138 29.28 -34.96 7.25
C GLY A 138 29.64 -33.57 6.76
N LYS A 139 30.74 -33.47 5.99
CA LYS A 139 31.15 -32.20 5.40
C LYS A 139 30.12 -31.74 4.35
N PRO A 140 29.80 -30.44 4.27
CA PRO A 140 28.86 -29.93 3.28
C PRO A 140 29.31 -30.29 1.86
N ILE A 141 28.35 -30.67 0.99
CA ILE A 141 28.64 -30.93 -0.44
C ILE A 141 29.21 -29.69 -1.15
N GLN A 142 28.87 -28.50 -0.67
CA GLN A 142 29.44 -27.25 -1.17
C GLN A 142 29.98 -26.40 -0.02
N GLU A 143 31.30 -26.27 0.03
CA GLU A 143 31.98 -25.20 0.76
C GLU A 143 32.25 -24.05 -0.21
N LEU A 144 31.54 -22.94 -0.05
CA LEU A 144 31.78 -21.70 -0.79
C LEU A 144 33.14 -21.12 -0.38
N ARG A 145 34.21 -21.43 -1.13
CA ARG A 145 35.49 -20.73 -1.00
C ARG A 145 35.40 -19.39 -1.71
N ARG A 146 35.41 -18.29 -0.96
CA ARG A 146 35.32 -16.91 -1.48
C ARG A 146 36.55 -16.46 -2.28
N ASP A 147 37.59 -17.29 -2.36
CA ASP A 147 38.91 -16.86 -2.81
C ASP A 147 39.21 -17.26 -4.27
N LYS A 148 38.24 -17.84 -4.99
CA LYS A 148 38.41 -18.23 -6.39
C LYS A 148 37.41 -17.50 -7.31
N PRO A 149 37.88 -16.85 -8.39
CA PRO A 149 36.98 -16.26 -9.37
C PRO A 149 36.12 -17.34 -10.03
N LEU A 150 34.85 -16.98 -10.28
CA LEU A 150 33.81 -17.87 -10.82
C LEU A 150 34.30 -18.53 -12.12
N GLN A 151 34.41 -19.85 -12.12
CA GLN A 151 34.74 -20.61 -13.32
C GLN A 151 33.56 -20.54 -14.30
N GLN A 152 33.85 -20.06 -15.51
CA GLN A 152 32.90 -20.09 -16.62
C GLN A 152 32.65 -21.55 -17.01
N PHE A 153 31.38 -21.97 -16.93
CA PHE A 153 30.96 -23.27 -17.41
C PHE A 153 31.05 -23.30 -18.95
N GLN A 154 31.94 -24.14 -19.49
CA GLN A 154 31.88 -24.49 -20.90
C GLN A 154 30.78 -25.53 -21.11
N THR A 155 29.73 -25.14 -21.82
CA THR A 155 28.72 -26.02 -22.39
C THR A 155 29.35 -26.97 -23.39
N LYS A 156 28.98 -28.25 -23.29
CA LYS A 156 29.17 -29.24 -24.35
C LYS A 156 27.82 -29.74 -24.80
#